data_AF-A0A1H1QWF5-F1
#
_entry.id   AF-A0A1H1QWF5-F1
#
_cell.length_a   1.000
_cell.length_b   1.000
_cell.length_c   1.000
_cell.angle_alpha   90.00
_cell.angle_beta   90.00
_cell.angle_gamma   90.00
#
_symmetry.space_group_name_H-M   'P 1'
#
loop_
_entity.id
_entity.type
_entity.pdbx_description
1 polymer ?
#
loop_
_entity_poly.entity_id
_entity_poly.type
_entity_poly.pdbx_seq_one_letter_code
_entity_poly.pdbx_strand_id
1 'polypeptide(L)'
;MLLSVHIPKTGGVSFRNMLKEFYGPGFVLSYWDITDAWGRVLPEIPKSATCVHGHFVAHELAERFPSANLITWVRNPVERVVSSYYHRLRDPDPRNYVSRMIHEQGLGLLEFAELPEARNEMAVFMGRKQPADFAFIGITEYYEEAMERYCQEFGLPRQPVRRDNINPAREHTGYALGPEVRARILAWNEIDAGIYSECHDQFTARRKVALRFVG
;
A
#
# COMPACT_ATOMS: atom_id res chain seq x y z
N MET A 1 5.14 18.59 6.53
CA MET A 1 5.13 17.22 7.08
C MET A 1 4.67 16.27 5.99
N LEU A 2 5.15 15.02 6.00
CA LEU A 2 4.74 13.95 5.10
C LEU A 2 3.86 12.94 5.86
N LEU A 3 2.75 12.51 5.27
CA LEU A 3 1.90 11.43 5.77
C LEU A 3 1.95 10.27 4.77
N SER A 4 2.63 9.18 5.13
CA SER A 4 2.77 7.97 4.31
C SER A 4 1.80 6.91 4.79
N VAL A 5 0.69 6.76 4.07
CA VAL A 5 -0.29 5.69 4.31
C VAL A 5 0.31 4.38 3.86
N HIS A 6 0.59 3.47 4.79
CA HIS A 6 1.09 2.15 4.45
C HIS A 6 -0.07 1.20 4.19
N ILE A 7 -0.39 0.98 2.91
CA ILE A 7 -1.35 -0.07 2.54
C ILE A 7 -0.64 -1.43 2.60
N PRO A 8 -1.21 -2.46 3.25
CA PRO A 8 -0.62 -3.79 3.28
C PRO A 8 -0.39 -4.35 1.88
N LYS A 9 0.78 -4.98 1.71
CA LYS A 9 1.19 -5.72 0.50
C LYS A 9 1.40 -4.88 -0.77
N THR A 10 1.57 -3.56 -0.64
CA THR A 10 1.91 -2.63 -1.75
C THR A 10 3.38 -2.16 -1.71
N GLY A 11 4.30 -2.97 -1.17
CA GLY A 11 5.74 -2.64 -1.15
C GLY A 11 6.17 -1.65 -0.07
N GLY A 12 5.30 -1.33 0.89
CA GLY A 12 5.57 -0.29 1.88
C GLY A 12 6.71 -0.55 2.89
N VAL A 13 7.20 -1.79 3.04
CA VAL A 13 8.31 -2.07 3.98
C VAL A 13 9.65 -1.50 3.50
N SER A 14 10.02 -1.75 2.24
CA SER A 14 11.21 -1.13 1.64
C SER A 14 11.11 0.39 1.69
N PHE A 15 9.92 0.93 1.39
CA PHE A 15 9.67 2.37 1.41
C PHE A 15 9.78 2.98 2.81
N ARG A 16 9.25 2.28 3.83
CA ARG A 16 9.38 2.66 5.24
C ARG A 16 10.84 2.83 5.66
N ASN A 17 11.69 1.87 5.31
CA ASN A 17 13.10 1.89 5.69
C ASN A 17 13.81 3.11 5.09
N MET A 18 13.53 3.41 3.82
CA MET A 18 14.04 4.60 3.16
C MET A 18 13.52 5.91 3.79
N LEU A 19 12.22 6.01 4.08
CA LEU A 19 11.67 7.18 4.77
C LEU A 19 12.32 7.38 6.15
N LYS A 20 12.61 6.29 6.87
CA LYS A 20 13.32 6.35 8.15
C LYS A 20 14.74 6.91 7.98
N GLU A 21 15.46 6.50 6.93
CA GLU A 21 16.79 7.02 6.61
C GLU A 21 16.76 8.52 6.25
N PHE A 22 15.77 8.97 5.45
CA PHE A 22 15.67 10.36 5.01
C PHE A 22 15.20 11.33 6.10
N TYR A 23 14.21 10.95 6.88
CA TYR A 23 13.58 11.85 7.86
C TYR A 23 14.16 11.72 9.27
N GLY A 24 14.99 10.71 9.53
CA GLY A 24 15.78 10.56 10.76
C GLY A 24 14.93 10.72 12.03
N PRO A 25 15.31 11.59 12.97
CA PRO A 25 14.54 11.83 14.21
C PRO A 25 13.10 12.31 14.02
N GLY A 26 12.78 12.88 12.85
CA GLY A 26 11.42 13.34 12.51
C GLY A 26 10.53 12.24 11.93
N PHE A 27 11.06 11.02 11.75
CA PHE A 27 10.29 9.85 11.29
C PHE A 27 9.54 9.19 12.46
N VAL A 28 8.23 9.05 12.32
CA VAL A 28 7.33 8.48 13.33
C VAL A 28 6.50 7.34 12.73
N LEU A 29 6.44 6.22 13.44
CA LEU A 29 5.54 5.12 13.11
C LEU A 29 4.18 5.36 13.76
N SER A 30 3.11 5.24 12.97
CA SER A 30 1.73 5.34 13.44
C SER A 30 0.92 4.20 12.84
N TYR A 31 0.79 3.12 13.60
CA TYR A 31 -0.07 1.99 13.26
C TYR A 31 -1.28 2.02 14.19
N TRP A 32 -2.47 1.68 13.67
CA TRP A 32 -3.62 1.47 14.54
C TRP A 32 -3.29 0.44 15.61
N ASP A 33 -3.52 0.80 16.86
CA ASP A 33 -3.64 -0.20 17.91
C ASP A 33 -5.04 -0.81 17.84
N ILE A 34 -5.09 -2.15 17.82
CA ILE A 34 -6.33 -2.89 18.03
C ILE A 34 -6.56 -2.87 19.54
N THR A 35 -7.38 -1.93 20.01
CA THR A 35 -7.84 -1.94 21.40
C THR A 35 -9.02 -2.88 21.53
N ASP A 36 -9.08 -3.60 22.64
CA ASP A 36 -10.15 -4.53 23.00
C ASP A 36 -11.50 -3.84 23.25
N ALA A 37 -11.51 -2.52 23.45
CA ALA A 37 -12.69 -1.79 23.91
C ALA A 37 -13.34 -0.78 22.92
N TRP A 38 -12.64 -0.11 21.99
CA TRP A 38 -13.26 1.02 21.24
C TRP A 38 -12.71 1.29 19.83
N GLY A 39 -12.41 0.24 19.05
CA GLY A 39 -12.00 0.41 17.65
C GLY A 39 -10.53 0.81 17.48
N ARG A 40 -10.19 1.30 16.27
CA ARG A 40 -8.82 1.63 15.87
C ARG A 40 -8.44 3.00 16.42
N VAL A 41 -7.47 3.05 17.34
CA VAL A 41 -6.95 4.30 17.89
C VAL A 41 -5.60 4.60 17.26
N LEU A 42 -5.39 5.84 16.83
CA LEU A 42 -4.10 6.32 16.36
C LEU A 42 -3.28 6.90 17.52
N PRO A 43 -1.99 6.55 17.64
CA PRO A 43 -1.13 7.14 18.65
C PRO A 43 -0.99 8.66 18.43
N GLU A 44 -0.64 9.38 19.49
CA GLU A 44 -0.36 10.80 19.39
C GLU A 44 0.87 11.03 18.49
N ILE A 45 0.73 11.92 17.50
CA ILE A 45 1.83 12.31 16.63
C ILE A 45 2.63 13.43 17.30
N PRO A 46 3.94 13.23 17.58
CA PRO A 46 4.79 14.26 18.17
C PRO A 46 4.85 15.53 17.32
N LYS A 47 4.92 16.70 17.96
CA LYS A 47 5.06 17.99 17.25
C LYS A 47 6.33 18.10 16.41
N SER A 48 7.37 17.33 16.75
CA SER A 48 8.63 17.24 16.00
C SER A 48 8.54 16.34 14.77
N ALA A 49 7.41 15.65 14.54
CA ALA A 49 7.27 14.74 13.41
C ALA A 49 7.31 15.50 12.08
N THR A 50 8.21 15.08 11.20
CA THR A 50 8.29 15.58 9.82
C THR A 50 7.80 14.55 8.81
N CYS A 51 7.79 13.26 9.19
CA CYS A 51 7.24 12.16 8.40
C CYS A 51 6.52 11.17 9.32
N VAL A 52 5.24 10.90 9.06
CA VAL A 52 4.45 9.87 9.73
C VAL A 52 4.21 8.73 8.75
N HIS A 53 4.49 7.49 9.15
CA HIS A 53 4.27 6.31 8.33
C HIS A 53 3.58 5.19 9.11
N GLY A 54 2.60 4.53 8.51
CA GLY A 54 2.03 3.31 9.09
C GLY A 54 0.60 3.05 8.66
N HIS A 55 -0.10 2.23 9.43
CA HIS A 55 -1.48 1.84 9.13
C HIS A 55 -2.45 2.83 9.75
N PHE A 56 -2.96 3.75 8.93
CA PHE A 56 -4.00 4.72 9.27
C PHE A 56 -4.91 4.99 8.07
N VAL A 57 -6.15 5.47 8.29
CA VAL A 57 -7.00 5.86 7.16
C VAL A 57 -6.56 7.25 6.73
N ALA A 58 -6.32 7.44 5.44
CA ALA A 58 -5.68 8.62 4.89
C ALA A 58 -6.39 9.93 5.29
N HIS A 59 -7.73 9.93 5.28
CA HIS A 59 -8.51 11.11 5.63
C HIS A 59 -8.41 11.50 7.11
N GLU A 60 -8.23 10.55 8.05
CA GLU A 60 -8.16 10.83 9.48
C GLU A 60 -6.97 11.74 9.83
N LEU A 61 -5.78 11.42 9.30
CA LEU A 61 -4.60 12.25 9.52
C LEU A 61 -4.53 13.45 8.59
N ALA A 62 -4.98 13.34 7.34
CA ALA A 62 -4.98 14.47 6.42
C ALA A 62 -5.88 15.62 6.90
N GLU A 63 -7.02 15.33 7.54
CA GLU A 63 -7.90 16.35 8.12
C GLU A 63 -7.31 16.98 9.38
N ARG A 64 -6.58 16.22 10.20
CA ARG A 64 -5.83 16.74 11.35
C ARG A 64 -4.62 17.59 10.95
N PHE A 65 -4.03 17.32 9.79
CA PHE A 65 -2.81 17.98 9.29
C PHE A 65 -2.98 18.42 7.83
N PRO A 66 -3.82 19.42 7.54
CA PRO A 66 -4.22 19.78 6.17
C PRO A 66 -3.07 20.30 5.28
N SER A 67 -1.98 20.79 5.87
CA SER A 67 -0.79 21.23 5.13
C SER A 67 0.23 20.11 4.90
N ALA A 68 -0.05 18.88 5.31
CA ALA A 68 0.85 17.76 5.13
C ALA A 68 0.69 17.12 3.74
N ASN A 69 1.81 16.75 3.12
CA ASN A 69 1.80 16.00 1.87
C ASN A 69 1.37 14.56 2.15
N LEU A 70 0.26 14.13 1.57
CA LEU A 70 -0.25 12.78 1.71
C LEU A 70 0.30 11.90 0.58
N ILE A 71 0.87 10.75 0.93
CA ILE A 71 1.47 9.82 -0.03
C ILE A 71 1.09 8.37 0.27
N THR A 72 1.07 7.52 -0.75
CA THR A 72 0.79 6.09 -0.58
C THR A 72 1.37 5.24 -1.72
N TRP A 73 1.19 3.93 -1.63
CA TRP A 73 1.54 2.96 -2.67
C TRP A 73 0.36 2.05 -2.97
N VAL A 74 0.08 1.85 -4.26
CA VAL A 74 -0.93 0.94 -4.78
C VAL A 74 -0.29 -0.26 -5.48
N ARG A 75 -1.11 -1.29 -5.74
CA ARG A 75 -0.73 -2.50 -6.45
C ARG A 75 -1.92 -3.03 -7.23
N ASN A 76 -1.68 -3.83 -8.27
CA ASN A 76 -2.76 -4.53 -8.96
C ASN A 76 -3.63 -5.27 -7.91
N PRO A 77 -4.96 -5.09 -7.92
CA PRO A 77 -5.82 -5.58 -6.85
C PRO A 77 -5.75 -7.09 -6.65
N VAL A 78 -5.67 -7.86 -7.74
CA VAL A 78 -5.56 -9.32 -7.68
C VAL A 78 -4.23 -9.71 -7.04
N GLU A 79 -3.13 -9.15 -7.54
CA GLU A 79 -1.79 -9.41 -7.01
C GLU A 79 -1.66 -9.02 -5.53
N ARG A 80 -2.34 -7.96 -5.09
CA ARG A 80 -2.39 -7.53 -3.69
C ARG A 80 -3.11 -8.57 -2.83
N VAL A 81 -4.31 -9.01 -3.22
CA VAL A 81 -5.09 -10.03 -2.50
C VAL A 81 -4.28 -11.32 -2.35
N VAL A 82 -3.69 -11.81 -3.44
CA VAL A 82 -2.94 -13.07 -3.45
C VAL A 82 -1.68 -12.97 -2.59
N SER A 83 -0.99 -11.83 -2.65
CA SER A 83 0.13 -11.51 -1.74
C SER A 83 -0.31 -11.45 -0.27
N SER A 84 -1.54 -10.98 -0.01
CA SER A 84 -2.15 -10.92 1.31
C SER A 84 -2.44 -12.31 1.87
N TYR A 85 -2.96 -13.21 1.04
CA TYR A 85 -3.24 -14.60 1.36
C TYR A 85 -1.96 -15.36 1.73
N TYR A 86 -0.99 -15.42 0.82
CA TYR A 86 0.25 -16.15 1.06
C TYR A 86 1.10 -15.59 2.20
N HIS A 87 0.98 -14.28 2.48
CA HIS A 87 1.60 -13.71 3.67
C HIS A 87 1.00 -14.29 4.95
N ARG A 88 -0.34 -14.30 5.07
CA ARG A 88 -1.02 -14.83 6.26
C ARG A 88 -0.86 -16.34 6.41
N LEU A 89 -0.72 -17.07 5.31
CA LEU A 89 -0.35 -18.49 5.34
C LEU A 89 1.04 -18.72 5.94
N ARG A 90 2.02 -17.88 5.59
CA ARG A 90 3.41 -18.03 6.06
C ARG A 90 3.65 -17.45 7.44
N ASP A 91 3.00 -16.34 7.76
CA ASP A 91 3.19 -15.56 8.98
C ASP A 91 1.82 -15.29 9.63
N PRO A 92 1.29 -16.28 10.37
CA PRO A 92 -0.02 -16.16 11.01
C PRO A 92 0.00 -15.17 12.19
N ASP A 93 -0.98 -14.27 12.23
CA ASP A 93 -1.24 -13.44 13.42
C ASP A 93 -2.49 -13.96 14.14
N PRO A 94 -2.37 -14.61 15.31
CA PRO A 94 -3.50 -15.17 16.03
C PRO A 94 -4.50 -14.11 16.55
N ARG A 95 -4.12 -12.83 16.56
CA ARG A 95 -4.99 -11.71 16.92
C ARG A 95 -5.86 -11.26 15.74
N ASN A 96 -5.49 -11.62 14.52
CA ASN A 96 -6.21 -11.23 13.31
C ASN A 96 -7.27 -12.29 12.94
N TYR A 97 -8.55 -11.91 12.97
CA TYR A 97 -9.68 -12.78 12.66
C TYR A 97 -9.53 -13.52 11.33
N VAL A 98 -9.16 -12.80 10.25
CA VAL A 98 -8.99 -13.39 8.92
C VAL A 98 -7.82 -14.38 8.89
N SER A 99 -6.73 -14.07 9.60
CA SER A 99 -5.61 -15.00 9.74
C SER A 99 -6.03 -16.28 10.45
N ARG A 100 -6.85 -16.20 11.52
CA ARG A 100 -7.39 -17.40 12.17
C ARG A 100 -8.26 -18.22 11.24
N MET A 101 -9.17 -17.60 10.49
CA MET A 101 -10.03 -18.32 9.54
C MET A 101 -9.22 -19.14 8.52
N ILE A 102 -8.16 -18.56 7.95
CA ILE A 102 -7.31 -19.27 6.97
C ILE A 102 -6.73 -20.56 7.57
N HIS A 103 -6.25 -20.52 8.81
CA HIS A 103 -5.55 -21.65 9.43
C HIS A 103 -6.49 -22.63 10.15
N GLU A 104 -7.49 -22.13 10.88
CA GLU A 104 -8.42 -22.95 11.66
C GLU A 104 -9.49 -23.60 10.78
N GLN A 105 -9.93 -22.93 9.71
CA GLN A 105 -10.96 -23.44 8.79
C GLN A 105 -10.39 -23.93 7.46
N GLY A 106 -9.09 -23.75 7.23
CA GLY A 106 -8.41 -24.25 6.03
C GLY A 106 -8.81 -23.51 4.74
N LEU A 107 -9.13 -22.22 4.81
CA LEU A 107 -9.62 -21.46 3.65
C LEU A 107 -8.59 -21.45 2.50
N GLY A 108 -9.06 -21.83 1.31
CA GLY A 108 -8.36 -21.64 0.06
C GLY A 108 -8.29 -20.16 -0.35
N LEU A 109 -7.45 -19.85 -1.34
CA LEU A 109 -7.26 -18.48 -1.85
C LEU A 109 -8.58 -17.81 -2.25
N LEU A 110 -9.46 -18.54 -2.94
CA LEU A 110 -10.70 -17.98 -3.47
C LEU A 110 -11.71 -17.68 -2.34
N GLU A 111 -11.80 -18.57 -1.35
CA GLU A 111 -12.64 -18.37 -0.16
C GLU A 111 -12.12 -17.19 0.68
N PHE A 112 -10.80 -17.07 0.84
CA PHE A 112 -10.18 -15.90 1.46
C PHE A 112 -10.52 -14.61 0.70
N ALA A 113 -10.39 -14.60 -0.63
CA ALA A 113 -10.68 -13.42 -1.44
C ALA A 113 -12.18 -13.04 -1.43
N GLU A 114 -13.04 -13.99 -1.08
CA GLU A 114 -14.47 -13.78 -0.90
C GLU A 114 -14.80 -13.09 0.44
N LEU A 115 -13.90 -13.10 1.43
CA LEU A 115 -14.14 -12.41 2.70
C LEU A 115 -14.23 -10.89 2.50
N PRO A 116 -15.23 -10.20 3.04
CA PRO A 116 -15.34 -8.73 2.98
C PRO A 116 -14.06 -8.01 3.42
N GLU A 117 -13.39 -8.53 4.45
CA GLU A 117 -12.17 -7.98 5.04
C GLU A 117 -10.94 -8.09 4.12
N ALA A 118 -10.97 -8.96 3.11
CA ALA A 118 -9.89 -9.13 2.14
C ALA A 118 -10.06 -8.25 0.89
N ARG A 119 -11.23 -7.63 0.73
CA ARG A 119 -11.63 -6.87 -0.48
C ARG A 119 -11.39 -5.37 -0.32
N ASN A 120 -11.09 -4.71 -1.43
CA ASN A 120 -11.00 -3.24 -1.55
C ASN A 120 -10.09 -2.59 -0.47
N GLU A 121 -9.01 -3.28 -0.09
CA GLU A 121 -8.15 -2.82 1.01
C GLU A 121 -7.46 -1.49 0.68
N MET A 122 -7.15 -1.20 -0.59
CA MET A 122 -6.60 0.12 -0.94
C MET A 122 -7.61 1.23 -0.67
N ALA A 123 -8.87 1.04 -1.09
CA ALA A 123 -9.96 1.96 -0.83
C ALA A 123 -10.21 2.16 0.67
N VAL A 124 -10.18 1.08 1.48
CA VAL A 124 -10.33 1.15 2.95
C VAL A 124 -9.29 2.09 3.57
N PHE A 125 -8.02 1.98 3.16
CA PHE A 125 -6.95 2.82 3.69
C PHE A 125 -6.97 4.25 3.11
N MET A 126 -7.43 4.45 1.87
CA MET A 126 -7.63 5.79 1.31
C MET A 126 -8.83 6.51 1.97
N GLY A 127 -9.85 5.75 2.39
CA GLY A 127 -11.07 6.28 2.99
C GLY A 127 -11.78 7.25 2.04
N ARG A 128 -11.94 8.51 2.46
CA ARG A 128 -12.59 9.56 1.67
C ARG A 128 -11.66 10.25 0.65
N LYS A 129 -10.38 9.88 0.59
CA LYS A 129 -9.40 10.48 -0.32
C LYS A 129 -9.42 9.79 -1.68
N GLN A 130 -9.31 10.58 -2.73
CA GLN A 130 -9.17 10.14 -4.12
C GLN A 130 -7.70 10.20 -4.54
N PRO A 131 -7.29 9.53 -5.63
CA PRO A 131 -5.90 9.58 -6.09
C PRO A 131 -5.34 10.99 -6.27
N ALA A 132 -6.17 11.93 -6.72
CA ALA A 132 -5.81 13.34 -6.88
C ALA A 132 -5.47 14.09 -5.58
N ASP A 133 -5.91 13.58 -4.41
CA ASP A 133 -5.60 14.18 -3.10
C ASP A 133 -4.18 13.85 -2.62
N PHE A 134 -3.50 12.89 -3.26
CA PHE A 134 -2.16 12.46 -2.86
C PHE A 134 -1.10 13.22 -3.64
N ALA A 135 -0.15 13.80 -2.91
CA ALA A 135 1.05 14.41 -3.49
C ALA A 135 1.91 13.37 -4.23
N PHE A 136 1.82 12.09 -3.87
CA PHE A 136 2.49 11.00 -4.56
C PHE A 136 1.77 9.66 -4.36
N ILE A 137 1.63 8.91 -5.45
CA ILE A 137 1.22 7.51 -5.43
C ILE A 137 2.24 6.66 -6.20
N GLY A 138 2.87 5.73 -5.48
CA GLY A 138 3.73 4.72 -6.08
C GLY A 138 2.93 3.52 -6.58
N ILE A 139 3.37 2.90 -7.68
CA ILE A 139 2.79 1.66 -8.19
C ILE A 139 3.81 0.54 -7.98
N THR A 140 3.41 -0.50 -7.26
CA THR A 140 4.31 -1.60 -6.86
C THR A 140 4.97 -2.28 -8.07
N GLU A 141 4.24 -2.41 -9.17
CA GLU A 141 4.70 -2.99 -10.44
C GLU A 141 5.81 -2.16 -11.10
N TYR A 142 5.89 -0.88 -10.80
CA TYR A 142 6.91 0.05 -11.31
C TYR A 142 7.74 0.66 -10.16
N TYR A 143 8.05 -0.14 -9.15
CA TYR A 143 8.64 0.34 -7.90
C TYR A 143 9.90 1.18 -8.10
N GLU A 144 10.81 0.73 -8.97
CA GLU A 144 12.06 1.43 -9.26
C GLU A 144 11.82 2.80 -9.88
N GLU A 145 11.06 2.84 -10.98
CA GLU A 145 10.70 4.10 -11.66
C GLU A 145 9.91 5.05 -10.74
N ALA A 146 8.97 4.52 -9.96
CA ALA A 146 8.18 5.30 -9.01
C ALA A 146 9.04 5.87 -7.88
N MET A 147 10.06 5.13 -7.43
CA MET A 147 10.99 5.58 -6.40
C MET A 147 11.90 6.71 -6.92
N GLU A 148 12.42 6.56 -8.13
CA GLU A 148 13.23 7.61 -8.77
C GLU A 148 12.44 8.91 -8.89
N ARG A 149 11.16 8.80 -9.31
CA ARG A 149 10.25 9.94 -9.37
C ARG A 149 10.02 10.55 -8.00
N TYR A 150 9.76 9.74 -6.98
CA TYR A 150 9.58 10.23 -5.61
C TYR A 150 10.79 11.06 -5.15
N CYS A 151 12.00 10.54 -5.38
CA CYS A 151 13.23 11.26 -5.02
C CYS A 151 13.33 12.59 -5.76
N GLN A 152 13.01 12.62 -7.06
CA GLN A 152 13.03 13.83 -7.87
C GLN A 152 11.99 14.87 -7.41
N GLU A 153 10.73 14.47 -7.24
CA GLU A 153 9.61 15.36 -6.89
C GLU A 153 9.76 15.95 -5.48
N PHE A 154 10.38 15.22 -4.56
CA PHE A 154 10.57 15.64 -3.17
C PHE A 154 11.99 16.18 -2.90
N GLY A 155 12.84 16.30 -3.92
CA GLY A 155 14.20 16.84 -3.79
C GLY A 155 15.13 15.98 -2.90
N LEU A 156 14.92 14.67 -2.89
CA LEU A 156 15.67 13.70 -2.08
C LEU A 156 16.77 13.03 -2.90
N PRO A 157 17.88 12.62 -2.28
CA PRO A 157 18.96 11.93 -2.99
C PRO A 157 18.47 10.57 -3.48
N ARG A 158 18.86 10.21 -4.71
CA ARG A 158 18.56 8.90 -5.31
C ARG A 158 19.13 7.79 -4.43
N GLN A 159 18.33 6.76 -4.16
CA GLN A 159 18.74 5.59 -3.38
C GLN A 159 18.73 4.34 -4.26
N PRO A 160 19.64 3.37 -4.03
CA PRO A 160 19.54 2.07 -4.64
C PRO A 160 18.27 1.36 -4.13
N VAL A 161 17.49 0.82 -5.06
CA VAL A 161 16.23 0.16 -4.73
C VAL A 161 16.50 -1.17 -4.05
N ARG A 162 16.11 -1.28 -2.77
CA ARG A 162 16.14 -2.54 -2.02
C ARG A 162 14.80 -3.26 -2.17
N ARG A 163 14.82 -4.47 -2.72
CA ARG A 163 13.63 -5.34 -2.80
C ARG A 163 13.57 -6.23 -1.56
N ASP A 164 13.10 -5.67 -0.45
CA ASP A 164 12.90 -6.42 0.78
C ASP A 164 11.54 -7.17 0.72
N ASN A 165 11.47 -8.38 1.29
CA ASN A 165 10.24 -9.17 1.45
C ASN A 165 9.53 -9.60 0.15
N ILE A 166 10.29 -10.03 -0.87
CA ILE A 166 9.71 -10.74 -2.02
C ILE A 166 9.13 -12.07 -1.53
N ASN A 167 7.88 -12.36 -1.88
CA ASN A 167 7.28 -13.67 -1.60
C ASN A 167 7.97 -14.74 -2.46
N PRO A 168 8.58 -15.79 -1.90
CA PRO A 168 9.23 -16.85 -2.69
C PRO A 168 8.26 -17.62 -3.59
N ALA A 169 6.95 -17.63 -3.29
CA ALA A 169 5.92 -18.22 -4.13
C ALA A 169 5.52 -17.34 -5.34
N ARG A 170 6.12 -16.15 -5.50
CA ARG A 170 5.84 -15.24 -6.60
C ARG A 170 6.90 -15.44 -7.68
N GLU A 171 6.48 -15.82 -8.89
CA GLU A 171 7.36 -15.80 -10.06
C GLU A 171 7.63 -14.36 -10.53
N HIS A 172 8.64 -14.15 -11.38
CA HIS A 172 8.98 -12.81 -11.88
C HIS A 172 7.80 -12.09 -12.57
N THR A 173 6.82 -12.83 -13.08
CA THR A 173 5.66 -12.34 -13.82
C THR A 173 4.39 -12.15 -12.97
N GLY A 174 4.36 -12.59 -11.71
CA GLY A 174 3.17 -12.52 -10.84
C GLY A 174 2.84 -13.86 -10.19
N TYR A 175 1.59 -14.02 -9.73
CA TYR A 175 1.09 -15.31 -9.28
C TYR A 175 0.39 -16.05 -10.42
N ALA A 176 0.72 -17.33 -10.63
CA ALA A 176 0.07 -18.18 -11.62
C ALA A 176 -1.38 -18.48 -11.18
N LEU A 177 -2.35 -17.80 -11.79
CA LEU A 177 -3.78 -17.97 -11.52
C LEU A 177 -4.55 -18.18 -12.82
N GLY A 178 -5.54 -19.08 -12.78
CA GLY A 178 -6.47 -19.25 -13.89
C GLY A 178 -7.26 -17.97 -14.18
N PRO A 179 -7.64 -17.71 -15.45
CA PRO A 179 -8.30 -16.48 -15.85
C PRO A 179 -9.64 -16.26 -15.11
N GLU A 180 -10.37 -17.33 -14.81
CA GLU A 180 -11.63 -17.27 -14.06
C GLU A 180 -11.42 -16.81 -12.60
N VAL A 181 -10.44 -17.39 -11.90
CA VAL A 181 -10.07 -16.99 -10.53
C VAL A 181 -9.66 -15.52 -10.50
N ARG A 182 -8.84 -15.10 -11.47
CA ARG A 182 -8.41 -13.70 -11.60
C ARG A 182 -9.60 -12.76 -11.79
N ALA A 183 -10.55 -13.12 -12.65
CA ALA A 183 -11.75 -12.32 -12.90
C ALA A 183 -12.63 -12.20 -11.65
N ARG A 184 -12.82 -13.29 -10.90
CA ARG A 184 -13.59 -13.28 -9.64
C ARG A 184 -12.97 -12.37 -8.58
N ILE A 185 -11.66 -12.51 -8.34
CA ILE A 185 -10.94 -11.66 -7.38
C ILE A 185 -11.04 -10.20 -7.79
N LEU A 186 -10.88 -9.91 -9.09
CA LEU A 186 -10.99 -8.55 -9.60
C LEU A 186 -12.40 -7.97 -9.41
N ALA A 187 -13.45 -8.75 -9.69
CA ALA A 187 -14.84 -8.32 -9.51
C ALA A 187 -15.16 -7.98 -8.04
N TRP A 188 -14.65 -8.76 -7.08
CA TRP A 188 -14.79 -8.45 -5.66
C TRP A 188 -13.97 -7.24 -5.19
N ASN A 189 -13.02 -6.77 -6.01
CA ASN A 189 -12.14 -5.64 -5.74
C ASN A 189 -12.35 -4.51 -6.76
N GLU A 190 -13.59 -4.28 -7.19
CA GLU A 190 -13.92 -3.30 -8.25
C GLU A 190 -13.50 -1.87 -7.91
N ILE A 191 -13.60 -1.46 -6.63
CA ILE A 191 -13.22 -0.11 -6.18
C ILE A 191 -11.71 0.04 -6.28
N ASP A 192 -10.97 -0.95 -5.77
CA ASP A 192 -9.51 -1.02 -5.88
C ASP A 192 -9.07 -1.07 -7.35
N ALA A 193 -9.84 -1.71 -8.22
CA ALA A 193 -9.58 -1.76 -9.66
C ALA A 193 -9.71 -0.37 -10.31
N GLY A 194 -10.74 0.40 -9.95
CA GLY A 194 -10.90 1.78 -10.37
C GLY A 194 -9.73 2.67 -9.93
N ILE A 195 -9.39 2.62 -8.63
CA ILE A 195 -8.24 3.34 -8.05
C ILE A 195 -6.95 2.98 -8.79
N TYR A 196 -6.69 1.69 -8.98
CA TYR A 196 -5.47 1.23 -9.65
C TYR A 196 -5.41 1.69 -11.11
N SER A 197 -6.52 1.60 -11.85
CA SER A 197 -6.58 2.05 -13.25
C SER A 197 -6.24 3.53 -13.36
N GLU A 198 -6.87 4.38 -12.54
CA GLU A 198 -6.61 5.82 -12.55
C GLU A 198 -5.13 6.12 -12.25
N CYS A 199 -4.57 5.48 -11.22
CA CYS A 199 -3.15 5.64 -10.88
C CYS A 199 -2.23 5.20 -12.02
N HIS A 200 -2.55 4.07 -12.66
CA HIS A 200 -1.77 3.50 -13.75
C HIS A 200 -1.80 4.37 -15.02
N ASP A 201 -2.96 4.93 -15.36
CA ASP A 201 -3.11 5.84 -16.49
C ASP A 201 -2.31 7.13 -16.27
N GLN A 202 -2.38 7.72 -15.08
CA GLN A 202 -1.57 8.89 -14.72
C GLN A 202 -0.08 8.59 -14.78
N PHE A 203 0.35 7.43 -14.29
CA PHE A 203 1.73 6.97 -14.35
C PHE A 203 2.23 6.84 -15.79
N THR A 204 1.45 6.17 -16.64
CA THR A 204 1.79 5.90 -18.05
C THR A 204 1.78 7.18 -18.89
N ALA A 205 0.83 8.09 -18.66
CA ALA A 205 0.76 9.38 -19.34
C ALA A 205 2.02 10.21 -19.07
N ARG A 206 2.46 10.28 -17.80
CA ARG A 206 3.70 10.98 -17.40
C ARG A 206 4.95 10.36 -18.04
N ARG A 207 5.03 9.03 -18.13
CA ARG A 207 6.15 8.35 -18.82
C ARG A 207 6.26 8.73 -20.30
N LYS A 208 5.13 8.76 -21.01
CA LYS A 208 5.11 9.17 -22.43
C LYS A 208 5.59 10.61 -22.61
N VAL A 209 5.26 11.50 -21.69
CA VAL A 209 5.72 12.90 -21.72
C VAL A 209 7.22 12.97 -21.46
N ALA A 210 7.74 12.31 -20.42
CA ALA A 210 9.16 12.31 -20.10
C ALA A 210 10.02 11.80 -21.28
N LEU A 211 9.59 10.75 -21.98
CA LEU A 211 10.29 10.21 -23.14
C LEU A 211 10.31 11.17 -24.35
N ARG A 212 9.33 12.07 -24.47
CA ARG A 212 9.29 13.08 -25.55
C ARG A 212 10.28 14.23 -25.35
N PHE A 213 10.77 14.43 -24.14
CA PHE A 213 11.76 15.47 -23.82
C PHE A 213 13.21 14.95 -23.80
N VAL A 214 13.41 13.65 -24.03
CA VAL A 214 14.72 12.99 -24.08
C VAL A 214 15.07 12.56 -25.51
N GLY A 215 14.25 12.91 -26.50
CA GLY A 215 14.43 12.61 -27.93
C GLY A 215 14.79 13.83 -28.76
#